data_AF-A0AAC8YH07-F1
#
_entry.id   AF-A0AAC8YH07-F1
#
_cell.length_a   1.000
_cell.length_b   1.000
_cell.length_c   1.000
_cell.angle_alpha   90.00
_cell.angle_beta   90.00
_cell.angle_gamma   90.00
#
_symmetry.space_group_name_H-M   'P 1'
#
loop_
_entity.id
_entity.type
_entity.pdbx_description
1 polymer ?
#
loop_
_entity_poly.entity_id
_entity_poly.type
_entity_poly.pdbx_seq_one_letter_code
_entity_poly.pdbx_strand_id
1 'polypeptide(L)'
;MTPAARRAAEALATLGFTRDELGTKDVSWWTHPADPYRPIKVYSGLKDHTATLLIRRAEKLAGLAVSETPADTDRARARERRQADAARRVAERIAHDKALAPFQAAADQRAAEKAKREVLRQRSRLIDRWQDAREQLARTQQCGHDTRDAVAAVNSSRQAIDRFDAEHRP
;
A
#
# COMPACT_ATOMS: atom_id res chain seq x y z
N MET A 1 26.05 7.66 -37.88
CA MET A 1 24.59 7.73 -38.08
C MET A 1 24.18 6.56 -38.97
N THR A 2 23.16 5.79 -38.58
CA THR A 2 22.68 4.63 -39.36
C THR A 2 21.93 5.06 -40.63
N PRO A 3 21.83 4.21 -41.66
CA PRO A 3 21.03 4.49 -42.86
C PRO A 3 19.55 4.81 -42.55
N ALA A 4 18.98 4.14 -41.54
CA ALA A 4 17.62 4.39 -41.07
C ALA A 4 17.45 5.80 -40.46
N ALA A 5 18.41 6.23 -39.64
CA ALA A 5 18.42 7.57 -39.07
C ALA A 5 18.59 8.65 -40.16
N ARG A 6 19.44 8.39 -41.16
CA ARG A 6 19.63 9.29 -42.31
C ARG A 6 18.33 9.48 -43.09
N ARG A 7 17.66 8.39 -43.42
CA ARG A 7 16.38 8.38 -44.15
C ARG A 7 15.28 9.16 -43.40
N ALA A 8 15.20 8.96 -42.08
CA ALA A 8 14.24 9.70 -41.25
C ALA A 8 14.53 11.22 -41.24
N ALA A 9 15.80 11.61 -41.13
CA ALA A 9 16.21 13.02 -41.17
C ALA A 9 15.94 13.67 -42.54
N GLU A 10 16.25 12.99 -43.64
CA GLU A 10 15.96 13.45 -45.01
C GLU A 10 14.45 13.62 -45.24
N ALA A 11 13.64 12.67 -44.77
CA ALA A 11 12.18 12.74 -44.85
C ALA A 11 11.63 13.91 -44.02
N LEU A 12 12.11 14.10 -42.79
CA LEU A 12 11.72 15.23 -41.93
C LEU A 12 12.03 16.58 -42.59
N ALA A 13 13.21 16.73 -43.18
CA ALA A 13 13.58 17.93 -43.91
C ALA A 13 12.64 18.20 -45.11
N THR A 14 12.30 17.15 -45.86
CA THR A 14 11.36 17.22 -46.99
C THR A 14 9.95 17.65 -46.54
N LEU A 15 9.55 17.23 -45.35
CA LEU A 15 8.26 17.56 -44.74
C LEU A 15 8.25 18.94 -44.05
N GLY A 16 9.30 19.75 -44.22
CA GLY A 16 9.35 21.10 -43.67
C GLY A 16 9.72 21.18 -42.18
N PHE A 17 10.25 20.10 -41.60
CA PHE A 17 10.82 20.16 -40.26
C PHE A 17 12.20 20.83 -40.30
N THR A 18 12.43 21.74 -39.37
CA THR A 18 13.73 22.37 -39.14
C THR A 18 14.51 21.59 -38.08
N ARG A 19 15.81 21.42 -38.32
CA ARG A 19 16.71 20.79 -37.35
C ARG A 19 17.20 21.83 -36.35
N ASP A 20 17.05 21.54 -35.07
CA ASP A 20 17.63 22.34 -34.00
C ASP A 20 19.13 22.04 -33.87
N GLU A 21 19.92 23.10 -33.74
CA GLU A 21 21.38 23.06 -33.62
C GLU A 21 21.84 22.61 -32.23
N LEU A 22 20.95 22.63 -31.22
CA LEU A 22 21.22 22.18 -29.85
C LEU A 22 21.34 20.64 -29.70
N GLY A 23 21.30 19.90 -30.80
CA GLY A 23 21.46 18.44 -30.79
C GLY A 23 22.85 17.98 -30.33
N THR A 24 22.90 16.83 -29.65
CA THR A 24 24.16 16.14 -29.37
C THR A 24 24.60 15.32 -30.59
N LYS A 25 25.84 14.82 -30.59
CA LYS A 25 26.38 13.97 -31.68
C LYS A 25 25.48 12.76 -31.99
N ASP A 26 24.75 12.27 -30.99
CA ASP A 26 23.91 11.08 -31.07
C ASP A 26 22.41 11.36 -31.22
N VAL A 27 21.97 12.61 -31.07
CA VAL A 27 20.56 12.99 -31.11
C VAL A 27 20.38 14.30 -31.86
N SER A 28 19.58 14.25 -32.92
CA SER A 28 19.09 15.45 -33.60
C SER A 28 17.63 15.70 -33.26
N TRP A 29 17.28 16.96 -33.06
CA TRP A 29 15.93 17.39 -32.73
C TRP A 29 15.34 18.13 -33.92
N TRP A 30 14.09 17.83 -34.25
CA TRP A 30 13.41 18.33 -35.43
C TRP A 30 12.07 18.93 -35.05
N THR A 31 11.82 20.17 -35.43
CA THR A 31 10.60 20.93 -35.10
C THR A 31 9.83 21.28 -36.37
N HIS A 32 8.51 21.26 -36.31
CA HIS A 32 7.64 21.67 -37.42
C HIS A 32 6.86 22.92 -37.03
N PRO A 33 6.66 23.90 -37.93
CA PRO A 33 5.95 25.15 -37.62
C PRO A 33 4.51 24.94 -37.13
N ALA A 34 3.83 23.87 -37.57
CA ALA A 34 2.47 23.55 -37.10
C ALA A 34 2.43 23.00 -35.66
N ASP A 35 3.53 22.50 -35.10
CA ASP A 35 3.62 21.99 -33.73
C ASP A 35 5.02 22.21 -33.14
N PRO A 36 5.34 23.47 -32.76
CA PRO A 36 6.67 23.82 -32.26
C PRO A 36 6.97 23.25 -30.86
N TYR A 37 5.94 22.87 -30.11
CA TYR A 37 6.08 22.39 -28.73
C TYR A 37 6.41 20.89 -28.63
N ARG A 38 6.34 20.15 -29.74
CA ARG A 38 6.55 18.69 -29.76
C ARG A 38 7.62 18.27 -30.77
N PRO A 39 8.91 18.54 -30.50
CA PRO A 39 9.99 18.14 -31.38
C PRO A 39 10.09 16.62 -31.53
N ILE A 40 10.47 16.18 -32.73
CA ILE A 40 10.81 14.79 -33.04
C ILE A 40 12.30 14.59 -32.81
N LYS A 41 12.65 13.55 -32.02
CA LYS A 41 14.04 13.18 -31.76
C LYS A 41 14.46 12.06 -32.70
N VAL A 42 15.57 12.25 -33.40
CA VAL A 42 16.19 11.23 -34.26
C VAL A 42 17.55 10.84 -33.67
N TYR A 43 17.65 9.58 -33.24
CA TYR A 43 18.86 9.00 -32.66
C TYR A 43 19.80 8.47 -33.75
N SER A 44 21.11 8.57 -33.55
CA SER A 44 22.13 8.10 -34.48
C SER A 44 22.07 6.59 -34.73
N GLY A 45 21.59 5.81 -33.75
CA GLY A 45 21.41 4.35 -33.78
C GLY A 45 19.99 3.86 -34.06
N LEU A 46 19.17 4.64 -34.77
CA LEU A 46 17.77 4.30 -35.06
C LEU A 46 17.65 2.99 -35.86
N LYS A 47 16.64 2.16 -35.53
CA LYS A 47 16.25 0.95 -36.27
C LYS A 47 15.25 1.28 -37.37
N ASP A 48 15.21 0.50 -38.45
CA ASP A 48 14.33 0.75 -39.62
C ASP A 48 12.85 0.87 -39.25
N HIS A 49 12.31 -0.04 -38.42
CA HIS A 49 10.91 0.05 -38.01
C HIS A 49 10.58 1.37 -37.28
N THR A 50 11.50 1.82 -36.41
CA THR A 50 11.34 3.08 -35.68
C THR A 50 11.45 4.28 -36.63
N ALA A 51 12.31 4.23 -37.64
CA ALA A 51 12.39 5.24 -38.69
C ALA A 51 11.06 5.37 -39.45
N THR A 52 10.46 4.25 -39.87
CA THR A 52 9.15 4.25 -40.53
C THR A 52 8.06 4.87 -39.67
N LEU A 53 8.02 4.58 -38.36
CA LEU A 53 7.04 5.17 -37.45
C LEU A 53 7.24 6.68 -37.26
N LEU A 54 8.50 7.15 -37.21
CA LEU A 54 8.80 8.58 -37.11
C LEU A 54 8.38 9.34 -38.37
N ILE A 55 8.65 8.77 -39.55
CA ILE A 55 8.25 9.36 -40.83
C ILE A 55 6.73 9.48 -40.91
N ARG A 56 5.99 8.42 -40.59
CA ARG A 56 4.51 8.46 -40.57
C ARG A 56 3.96 9.50 -39.59
N ARG A 57 4.60 9.65 -38.42
CA ARG A 57 4.23 10.69 -37.46
C ARG A 57 4.48 12.08 -38.03
N ALA A 58 5.59 12.28 -38.73
CA ALA A 58 5.92 13.55 -39.38
C ALA A 58 4.94 13.89 -40.51
N GLU A 59 4.59 12.91 -41.35
CA GLU A 59 3.57 13.06 -42.41
C GLU A 59 2.22 13.47 -41.82
N LYS A 60 1.83 12.91 -40.68
CA LYS A 60 0.60 13.30 -39.96
C LYS A 60 0.65 14.75 -39.46
N LEU A 61 1.77 15.18 -38.90
CA LEU A 61 1.95 16.55 -38.41
C LEU A 61 2.01 17.57 -39.56
N ALA A 62 2.54 17.18 -40.71
CA ALA A 62 2.51 17.96 -41.95
C ALA A 62 1.13 17.96 -42.64
N GLY A 63 0.13 17.26 -42.07
CA GLY A 63 -1.22 17.19 -42.63
C GLY A 63 -1.36 16.33 -43.89
N LEU A 64 -0.36 15.51 -44.23
CA LEU A 64 -0.33 14.67 -45.42
C LEU A 64 -0.96 13.28 -45.20
N ALA A 65 -1.06 12.84 -43.94
CA ALA A 65 -1.68 11.55 -43.60
C ALA A 65 -3.09 11.74 -43.01
N VAL A 66 -4.10 11.15 -43.67
CA VAL A 66 -5.45 10.99 -43.12
C VAL A 66 -5.35 10.18 -41.84
N SER A 67 -5.98 10.66 -40.77
CA SER A 67 -5.92 10.04 -39.45
C SER A 67 -6.71 8.73 -39.42
N GLU A 68 -6.14 7.64 -39.92
CA GLU A 68 -6.57 6.32 -39.50
C GLU A 68 -6.03 6.11 -38.08
N THR A 69 -6.94 6.11 -37.10
CA THR A 69 -6.64 5.60 -35.76
C THR A 69 -6.01 4.23 -35.95
N PRO A 70 -4.75 4.00 -35.53
CA PRO A 70 -4.10 2.73 -35.78
C PRO A 70 -4.96 1.62 -35.16
N ALA A 71 -5.35 0.64 -35.97
CA ALA A 71 -6.17 -0.47 -35.52
C ALA A 71 -5.56 -1.11 -34.27
N ASP A 72 -6.41 -1.48 -33.30
CA ASP A 72 -5.98 -2.05 -32.03
C ASP A 72 -5.08 -3.27 -32.27
N THR A 73 -3.78 -3.03 -32.11
CA THR A 73 -2.76 -4.07 -32.23
C THR A 73 -3.08 -5.19 -31.25
N ASP A 74 -2.80 -6.43 -31.60
CA ASP A 74 -3.06 -7.58 -30.72
C ASP A 74 -2.38 -7.44 -29.35
N ARG A 75 -1.31 -6.64 -29.26
CA ARG A 75 -0.66 -6.25 -28.00
C ARG A 75 -1.51 -5.34 -27.11
N ALA A 76 -2.31 -4.44 -27.67
CA ALA A 76 -3.24 -3.59 -26.92
C ALA A 76 -4.36 -4.45 -26.32
N ARG A 77 -4.99 -5.31 -27.13
CA ARG A 77 -5.99 -6.29 -26.68
C ARG A 77 -5.44 -7.25 -25.62
N ALA A 78 -4.19 -7.70 -25.75
CA ALA A 78 -3.54 -8.54 -24.75
C ALA A 78 -3.26 -7.81 -23.42
N ARG A 79 -2.92 -6.51 -23.46
CA ARG A 79 -2.76 -5.69 -22.25
C ARG A 79 -4.09 -5.46 -21.55
N GLU A 80 -5.14 -5.19 -22.30
CA GLU A 80 -6.48 -4.96 -21.78
C GLU A 80 -7.05 -6.21 -21.09
N ARG A 81 -6.89 -7.39 -21.70
CA ARG A 81 -7.24 -8.69 -21.06
C ARG A 81 -6.50 -8.90 -19.74
N ARG A 82 -5.19 -8.61 -19.69
CA ARG A 82 -4.40 -8.73 -18.45
C ARG A 82 -4.85 -7.75 -17.37
N GLN A 83 -5.24 -6.53 -17.74
CA GLN A 83 -5.79 -5.56 -16.81
C GLN A 83 -7.17 -5.98 -16.28
N ALA A 84 -8.03 -6.52 -17.14
CA ALA A 84 -9.33 -7.06 -16.74
C ALA A 84 -9.19 -8.26 -15.79
N ASP A 85 -8.25 -9.17 -16.05
CA ASP A 85 -7.98 -10.31 -15.16
C ASP A 85 -7.40 -9.87 -13.81
N ALA A 86 -6.51 -8.88 -13.80
CA ALA A 86 -5.99 -8.31 -12.56
C ALA A 86 -7.11 -7.64 -11.74
N ALA A 87 -8.00 -6.88 -12.39
CA ALA A 87 -9.13 -6.26 -11.74
C ALA A 87 -10.11 -7.30 -11.15
N ARG A 88 -10.38 -8.40 -11.87
CA ARG A 88 -11.19 -9.52 -11.37
C ARG A 88 -10.62 -10.16 -10.12
N ARG A 89 -9.31 -10.46 -10.11
CA ARG A 89 -8.63 -11.03 -8.93
C ARG A 89 -8.70 -10.10 -7.72
N VAL A 90 -8.57 -8.79 -7.93
CA VAL A 90 -8.71 -7.81 -6.84
C VAL A 90 -10.15 -7.77 -6.32
N ALA A 91 -11.15 -7.80 -7.21
CA ALA A 91 -12.56 -7.82 -6.82
C ALA A 91 -12.94 -9.09 -6.04
N GLU A 92 -12.46 -10.26 -6.48
CA GLU A 92 -12.61 -11.54 -5.79
C GLU A 92 -12.00 -11.51 -4.39
N ARG A 93 -10.80 -10.92 -4.25
CA ARG A 93 -10.17 -10.76 -2.93
C ARG A 93 -10.98 -9.85 -2.01
N ILE A 94 -11.45 -8.72 -2.51
CA ILE A 94 -12.30 -7.80 -1.73
C ILE A 94 -13.61 -8.49 -1.30
N ALA A 95 -14.23 -9.27 -2.19
CA ALA A 95 -15.45 -10.01 -1.86
C ALA A 95 -15.21 -11.08 -0.79
N HIS A 96 -14.10 -11.81 -0.89
CA HIS A 96 -13.66 -12.78 0.11
C HIS A 96 -13.39 -12.13 1.47
N ASP A 97 -12.65 -11.02 1.51
CA ASP A 97 -12.33 -10.30 2.74
C ASP A 97 -13.60 -9.76 3.42
N LYS A 98 -14.57 -9.26 2.62
CA LYS A 98 -15.89 -8.84 3.14
C LYS A 98 -16.69 -10.01 3.71
N ALA A 99 -16.59 -11.21 3.12
CA ALA A 99 -17.25 -12.40 3.64
C ALA A 99 -16.65 -12.87 4.97
N LEU A 100 -15.33 -12.67 5.18
CA LEU A 100 -14.63 -13.02 6.41
C LEU A 100 -14.75 -11.98 7.53
N ALA A 101 -14.92 -10.70 7.19
CA ALA A 101 -15.05 -9.60 8.15
C ALA A 101 -16.03 -9.83 9.32
N PRO A 102 -17.28 -10.34 9.12
CA PRO A 102 -18.19 -10.58 10.24
C PRO A 102 -17.70 -11.69 11.18
N PHE A 103 -17.02 -12.71 10.65
CA PHE A 103 -16.46 -13.80 11.47
C PHE A 103 -15.25 -13.32 12.28
N GLN A 104 -14.42 -12.45 11.71
CA GLN A 104 -13.30 -11.82 12.41
C GLN A 104 -13.80 -10.90 13.53
N ALA A 105 -14.77 -10.03 13.24
CA ALA A 105 -15.36 -9.15 14.26
C ALA A 105 -15.99 -9.95 15.41
N ALA A 106 -16.68 -11.06 15.12
CA ALA A 106 -17.24 -11.94 16.15
C ALA A 106 -16.13 -12.66 16.97
N ALA A 107 -15.02 -13.05 16.34
CA ALA A 107 -13.88 -13.64 17.03
C ALA A 107 -13.19 -12.62 17.95
N ASP A 108 -12.99 -11.39 17.49
CA ASP A 108 -12.38 -10.30 18.26
C ASP A 108 -13.26 -9.92 19.47
N GLN A 109 -14.58 -9.87 19.29
CA GLN A 109 -15.52 -9.66 20.40
C GLN A 109 -15.41 -10.77 21.46
N ARG A 110 -15.40 -12.04 21.03
CA ARG A 110 -15.23 -13.18 21.95
C ARG A 110 -13.88 -13.14 22.67
N ALA A 111 -12.81 -12.75 21.98
CA ALA A 111 -11.49 -12.59 22.58
C ALA A 111 -11.48 -11.48 23.63
N ALA A 112 -12.09 -10.33 23.31
CA ALA A 112 -12.23 -9.21 24.24
C ALA A 112 -13.08 -9.59 25.47
N GLU A 113 -14.19 -10.30 25.29
CA GLU A 113 -15.00 -10.83 26.40
C GLU A 113 -14.21 -11.81 27.27
N LYS A 114 -13.43 -12.72 26.67
CA LYS A 114 -12.58 -13.65 27.40
C LYS A 114 -11.52 -12.91 28.22
N ALA A 115 -10.88 -11.90 27.65
CA ALA A 115 -9.92 -11.05 28.35
C ALA A 115 -10.56 -10.34 29.56
N LYS A 116 -11.73 -9.72 29.37
CA LYS A 116 -12.50 -9.09 30.46
C LYS A 116 -12.84 -10.09 31.57
N ARG A 117 -13.30 -11.29 31.22
CA ARG A 117 -13.60 -12.35 32.20
C ARG A 117 -12.35 -12.79 32.97
N GLU A 118 -11.21 -12.87 32.31
CA GLU A 118 -9.96 -13.26 32.97
C GLU A 118 -9.46 -12.19 33.95
N VAL A 119 -9.56 -10.90 33.58
CA VAL A 119 -9.27 -9.78 34.48
C VAL A 119 -10.16 -9.84 35.73
N LEU A 120 -11.47 -10.08 35.56
CA LEU A 120 -12.39 -10.23 36.70
C LEU A 120 -12.03 -11.43 37.59
N ARG A 121 -11.63 -12.56 37.00
CA ARG A 121 -11.18 -13.75 37.77
C ARG A 121 -9.91 -13.46 38.57
N GLN A 122 -8.93 -12.80 37.96
CA GLN A 122 -7.70 -12.43 38.63
C GLN A 122 -7.98 -11.48 39.81
N ARG A 123 -8.85 -10.49 39.60
CA ARG A 123 -9.31 -9.59 40.66
C ARG A 123 -10.01 -10.33 41.80
N SER A 124 -10.92 -11.27 41.48
CA SER A 124 -11.62 -12.08 42.49
C SER A 124 -10.64 -12.84 43.38
N ARG A 125 -9.62 -13.49 42.79
CA ARG A 125 -8.59 -14.22 43.55
C ARG A 125 -7.81 -13.32 44.50
N LEU A 126 -7.55 -12.06 44.11
CA LEU A 126 -6.89 -11.10 44.99
C LEU A 126 -7.79 -10.68 46.16
N ILE A 127 -9.09 -10.52 45.91
CA ILE A 127 -10.08 -10.24 46.96
C ILE A 127 -10.18 -11.41 47.94
N ASP A 128 -10.26 -12.64 47.43
CA ASP A 128 -10.33 -13.85 48.27
C ASP A 128 -9.10 -13.94 49.19
N ARG A 129 -7.88 -13.74 48.65
CA ARG A 129 -6.64 -13.69 49.44
C ARG A 129 -6.64 -12.59 50.51
N TRP A 130 -7.22 -11.44 50.20
CA TRP A 130 -7.34 -10.35 51.18
C TRP A 130 -8.36 -10.69 52.27
N GLN A 131 -9.45 -11.36 51.94
CA GLN A 131 -10.42 -11.86 52.93
C GLN A 131 -9.78 -12.92 53.83
N ASP A 132 -9.06 -13.89 53.27
CA ASP A 132 -8.32 -14.90 54.03
C ASP A 132 -7.33 -14.26 55.00
N ALA A 133 -6.58 -13.25 54.56
CA ALA A 133 -5.64 -12.51 55.41
C ALA A 133 -6.36 -11.79 56.57
N ARG A 134 -7.56 -11.24 56.33
CA ARG A 134 -8.38 -10.60 57.37
C ARG A 134 -8.92 -11.59 58.37
N GLU A 135 -9.39 -12.75 57.92
CA GLU A 135 -9.82 -13.82 58.80
C GLU A 135 -8.67 -14.33 59.67
N GLN A 136 -7.49 -14.50 59.07
CA GLN A 136 -6.29 -14.91 59.80
C GLN A 136 -5.91 -13.88 60.87
N LEU A 137 -5.95 -12.58 60.54
CA LEU A 137 -5.74 -11.51 61.53
C LEU A 137 -6.74 -11.58 62.69
N ALA A 138 -8.03 -11.79 62.39
CA ALA A 138 -9.05 -11.92 63.42
C ALA A 138 -8.80 -13.12 64.34
N ARG A 139 -8.36 -14.27 63.78
CA ARG A 139 -7.97 -15.45 64.58
C ARG A 139 -6.74 -15.16 65.45
N THR A 140 -5.71 -14.54 64.90
CA THR A 140 -4.49 -14.18 65.65
C THR A 140 -4.82 -13.24 66.82
N GLN A 141 -5.72 -12.27 66.61
CA GLN A 141 -6.22 -11.37 67.65
C GLN A 141 -6.97 -12.13 68.77
N GLN A 142 -7.85 -13.06 68.41
CA GLN A 142 -8.61 -13.86 69.37
C GLN A 142 -7.71 -14.75 70.23
N CYS A 143 -6.63 -15.28 69.67
CA CYS A 143 -5.67 -16.11 70.38
C CYS A 143 -4.65 -15.30 71.22
N GLY A 144 -4.66 -13.96 71.15
CA GLY A 144 -3.72 -13.10 71.89
C GLY A 144 -2.27 -13.17 71.40
N HIS A 145 -2.05 -13.61 70.16
CA HIS A 145 -0.72 -13.67 69.53
C HIS A 145 -0.30 -12.31 68.95
N ASP A 146 0.99 -12.14 68.65
CA ASP A 146 1.48 -10.95 67.94
C ASP A 146 0.80 -10.84 66.56
N THR A 147 0.15 -9.70 66.31
CA THR A 147 -0.63 -9.45 65.10
C THR A 147 0.14 -8.70 64.02
N ARG A 148 1.39 -8.27 64.27
CA ARG A 148 2.15 -7.42 63.32
C ARG A 148 2.23 -8.02 61.93
N ASP A 149 2.59 -9.29 61.83
CA ASP A 149 2.74 -9.98 60.55
C ASP A 149 1.40 -10.17 59.85
N ALA A 150 0.33 -10.46 60.61
CA ALA A 150 -1.01 -10.59 60.07
C ALA A 150 -1.57 -9.25 59.55
N VAL A 151 -1.29 -8.14 60.23
CA VAL A 151 -1.63 -6.79 59.77
C VAL A 151 -0.84 -6.43 58.50
N ALA A 152 0.46 -6.74 58.46
CA ALA A 152 1.27 -6.53 57.27
C ALA A 152 0.76 -7.33 56.06
N ALA A 153 0.33 -8.58 56.27
CA ALA A 153 -0.26 -9.42 55.23
C ALA A 153 -1.57 -8.85 54.67
N VAL A 154 -2.47 -8.35 55.53
CA VAL A 154 -3.73 -7.68 55.09
C VAL A 154 -3.42 -6.44 54.25
N ASN A 155 -2.49 -5.61 54.70
CA ASN A 155 -2.10 -4.38 53.99
C ASN A 155 -1.44 -4.70 52.64
N SER A 156 -0.56 -5.70 52.59
CA SER A 156 0.09 -6.14 51.35
C SER A 156 -0.93 -6.66 50.33
N SER A 157 -1.86 -7.52 50.75
CA SER A 157 -2.94 -8.03 49.90
C SER A 157 -3.86 -6.91 49.41
N ARG A 158 -4.13 -5.91 50.25
CA ARG A 158 -4.92 -4.73 49.84
C ARG A 158 -4.19 -3.90 48.77
N GLN A 159 -2.90 -3.63 48.96
CA GLN A 159 -2.09 -2.92 47.98
C GLN A 159 -2.00 -3.67 46.64
N ALA A 160 -1.99 -5.01 46.67
CA ALA A 160 -2.00 -5.81 45.44
C ALA A 160 -3.31 -5.60 44.64
N ILE A 161 -4.45 -5.50 45.31
CA ILE A 161 -5.74 -5.15 44.66
C ILE A 161 -5.67 -3.74 44.09
N ASP A 162 -5.19 -2.76 44.86
CA ASP A 162 -5.14 -1.37 44.42
C ASP A 162 -4.20 -1.17 43.21
N ARG A 163 -3.06 -1.87 43.17
CA ARG A 163 -2.17 -1.89 41.99
C ARG A 163 -2.85 -2.54 40.78
N PHE A 164 -3.50 -3.69 40.97
CA PHE A 164 -4.22 -4.37 39.91
C PHE A 164 -5.33 -3.49 39.31
N ASP A 165 -6.11 -2.81 40.17
CA ASP A 165 -7.17 -1.90 39.77
C ASP A 165 -6.62 -0.65 39.07
N ALA A 166 -5.42 -0.18 39.42
CA ALA A 166 -4.74 0.92 38.74
C ALA A 166 -4.25 0.52 37.33
N GLU A 167 -3.76 -0.71 37.16
CA GLU A 167 -3.29 -1.24 35.87
C GLU A 167 -4.42 -1.57 34.89
N HIS A 168 -5.61 -1.92 35.40
CA HIS A 168 -6.73 -2.42 34.59
C HIS A 168 -7.96 -1.50 34.61
N ARG A 169 -7.81 -0.27 35.11
CA ARG A 169 -8.86 0.76 35.02
C ARG A 169 -8.99 1.24 33.56
N PRO A 170 -10.20 1.27 32.99
CA PRO A 170 -10.43 1.81 31.65
C PRO A 170 -10.20 3.32 31.58
#